data_AF-W9QY47-F1
#
_entry.id   AF-W9QY47-F1
#
_cell.length_a   1.000
_cell.length_b   1.000
_cell.length_c   1.000
_cell.angle_alpha   90.00
_cell.angle_beta   90.00
_cell.angle_gamma   90.00
#
_symmetry.space_group_name_H-M   'P 1'
#
loop_
_entity.id
_entity.type
_entity.pdbx_description
1 polymer ?
#
loop_
_entity_poly.entity_id
_entity_poly.type
_entity_poly.pdbx_seq_one_letter_code
_entity_poly.pdbx_strand_id
1 'polypeptide(L)'
;MGNMRKKKDIGGIEHEVITMIMELESYFKQVAQRLSEMKQYKDSGSLGFGELGHLNIVEEETRKAQETVCEDLSKLMKEQPDPQQNPKIRNATRRMYTSRDMKFAMAKIKMSMAGLQGVQETLDLLEERLRKYNVPKLDAIDRSKSTESFDQYLERLREFMQVTWKDKAEKCRRKEHRSLTGWIVKLEESEDPEKRITFDALRVVLNDIGSKISCFLIKYLLIVSVSVDKEEMTAKLFEVESMIRCLHIEENSIVVNTFVTVVKLFDRMMRTMMNPTTKIDMTKKRDSQIEKENEVLHLIIIEVLRLEVGFCHPDLPMMLSNEVFMAMGQHLMDNVFVEKLDGLRAKIDGLKKTEFLSDGDKDSMGKTFEQALTLVVKEIWNQLDLKPRT
;
A
#
# COMPACT_ATOMS: atom_id res chain seq x y z
N MET A 1 -52.19 -52.43 -2.60
CA MET A 1 -51.30 -51.42 -3.23
C MET A 1 -51.60 -50.05 -2.63
N GLY A 2 -50.91 -49.68 -1.55
CA GLY A 2 -51.04 -48.38 -0.91
C GLY A 2 -49.79 -47.55 -1.21
N ASN A 3 -49.86 -46.67 -2.20
CA ASN A 3 -48.77 -45.77 -2.54
C ASN A 3 -48.77 -44.61 -1.53
N MET A 4 -48.15 -44.83 -0.35
CA MET A 4 -47.85 -43.76 0.61
C MET A 4 -46.88 -42.79 -0.06
N ARG A 5 -47.42 -41.77 -0.71
CA ARG A 5 -46.66 -40.60 -1.15
C ARG A 5 -46.01 -40.00 0.10
N LYS A 6 -44.69 -40.14 0.22
CA LYS A 6 -43.86 -39.35 1.14
C LYS A 6 -44.27 -37.89 0.94
N LYS A 7 -45.06 -37.32 1.87
CA LYS A 7 -45.18 -35.87 2.02
C LYS A 7 -43.78 -35.40 2.36
N LYS A 8 -43.04 -34.94 1.34
CA LYS A 8 -41.75 -34.29 1.54
C LYS A 8 -41.98 -33.16 2.51
N ASP A 9 -41.12 -33.08 3.51
CA ASP A 9 -41.10 -32.02 4.52
C ASP A 9 -40.77 -30.68 3.84
N ILE A 10 -41.81 -30.04 3.29
CA ILE A 10 -41.69 -28.74 2.61
C ILE A 10 -41.33 -27.65 3.63
N GLY A 11 -41.80 -27.79 4.88
CA GLY A 11 -41.48 -26.86 5.97
C GLY A 11 -40.00 -26.86 6.33
N GLY A 12 -39.37 -28.03 6.38
CA GLY A 12 -37.92 -28.15 6.57
C GLY A 12 -37.12 -27.47 5.46
N ILE A 13 -37.52 -27.65 4.20
CA ILE A 13 -36.85 -27.04 3.04
C ILE A 13 -37.02 -25.50 3.02
N GLU A 14 -38.21 -25.01 3.36
CA GLU A 14 -38.48 -23.56 3.45
C GLU A 14 -37.63 -22.90 4.51
N HIS A 15 -37.51 -23.52 5.70
CA HIS A 15 -36.62 -23.03 6.74
C HIS A 15 -35.15 -23.02 6.31
N GLU A 16 -34.69 -24.08 5.64
CA GLU A 16 -33.33 -24.16 5.10
C GLU A 16 -33.05 -23.04 4.08
N VAL A 17 -33.99 -22.77 3.15
CA VAL A 17 -33.87 -21.67 2.18
C VAL A 17 -33.76 -20.32 2.89
N ILE A 18 -34.60 -20.04 3.89
CA ILE A 18 -34.55 -18.79 4.65
C ILE A 18 -33.19 -18.63 5.36
N THR A 19 -32.70 -19.69 6.01
CA THR A 19 -31.39 -19.68 6.66
C THR A 19 -30.27 -19.38 5.66
N MET A 20 -30.29 -20.02 4.50
CA MET A 20 -29.31 -19.77 3.43
C MET A 20 -29.37 -18.32 2.89
N ILE A 21 -30.57 -17.73 2.81
CA ILE A 21 -30.72 -16.31 2.42
C ILE A 21 -30.09 -15.40 3.47
N MET A 22 -30.37 -15.63 4.75
CA MET A 22 -29.80 -14.83 5.85
C MET A 22 -28.27 -14.95 5.89
N GLU A 23 -27.73 -16.16 5.68
CA GLU A 23 -26.29 -16.38 5.57
C GLU A 23 -25.71 -15.60 4.38
N LEU A 24 -26.34 -15.68 3.22
CA LEU A 24 -25.89 -14.98 2.02
C LEU A 24 -25.91 -13.44 2.21
N GLU A 25 -26.96 -12.88 2.82
CA GLU A 25 -27.03 -11.45 3.16
C GLU A 25 -25.92 -11.04 4.14
N SER A 26 -25.62 -11.88 5.12
CA SER A 26 -24.50 -11.65 6.05
C SER A 26 -23.16 -11.63 5.31
N TYR A 27 -22.95 -12.56 4.37
CA TYR A 27 -21.75 -12.59 3.53
C TYR A 27 -21.61 -11.32 2.67
N PHE A 28 -22.67 -10.87 2.00
CA PHE A 28 -22.62 -9.62 1.23
C PHE A 28 -22.26 -8.41 2.10
N LYS A 29 -22.83 -8.32 3.31
CA LYS A 29 -22.50 -7.25 4.26
C LYS A 29 -21.03 -7.28 4.68
N GLN A 30 -20.49 -8.47 4.97
CA GLN A 30 -19.08 -8.64 5.32
C GLN A 30 -18.15 -8.23 4.17
N VAL A 31 -18.45 -8.66 2.94
CA VAL A 31 -17.68 -8.27 1.74
C VAL A 31 -17.72 -6.76 1.53
N ALA A 32 -18.89 -6.13 1.63
CA ALA A 32 -19.04 -4.69 1.49
C ALA A 32 -18.29 -3.91 2.58
N GLN A 33 -18.34 -4.39 3.83
CA GLN A 33 -17.60 -3.80 4.94
C GLN A 33 -16.09 -3.86 4.68
N ARG A 34 -15.57 -5.04 4.30
CA ARG A 34 -14.14 -5.23 3.99
C ARG A 34 -13.68 -4.35 2.83
N LEU A 35 -14.48 -4.24 1.77
CA LEU A 35 -14.21 -3.34 0.64
C LEU A 35 -14.12 -1.88 1.09
N SER A 36 -15.02 -1.45 1.99
CA SER A 36 -14.99 -0.10 2.58
C SER A 36 -13.73 0.14 3.42
N GLU A 37 -13.35 -0.83 4.27
CA GLU A 37 -12.12 -0.79 5.07
C GLU A 37 -10.88 -0.72 4.15
N MET A 38 -10.83 -1.52 3.09
CA MET A 38 -9.73 -1.51 2.12
C MET A 38 -9.60 -0.19 1.38
N LYS A 39 -10.72 0.49 1.08
CA LYS A 39 -10.69 1.80 0.45
C LYS A 39 -10.04 2.87 1.35
N GLN A 40 -10.00 2.67 2.67
CA GLN A 40 -9.27 3.57 3.57
C GLN A 40 -7.75 3.51 3.33
N TYR A 41 -7.21 2.41 2.79
CA TYR A 41 -5.81 2.34 2.36
C TYR A 41 -5.50 3.23 1.15
N LYS A 42 -6.52 3.79 0.48
CA LYS A 42 -6.33 4.74 -0.62
C LYS A 42 -5.67 5.99 -0.07
N ASP A 43 -6.12 6.41 1.09
CA ASP A 43 -5.64 7.63 1.73
C ASP A 43 -4.25 7.43 2.31
N SER A 44 -3.81 6.19 2.58
CA SER A 44 -2.44 5.89 3.01
C SER A 44 -1.41 5.77 1.90
N GLY A 45 -1.79 5.96 0.62
CA GLY A 45 -0.82 5.89 -0.49
C GLY A 45 -0.31 4.47 -0.79
N SER A 46 -0.88 3.47 -0.13
CA SER A 46 -0.52 2.06 -0.32
C SER A 46 -1.12 1.49 -1.61
N LEU A 47 -2.33 1.93 -1.97
CA LEU A 47 -3.06 1.50 -3.18
C LEU A 47 -2.44 2.06 -4.47
N GLY A 48 -2.07 1.19 -5.41
CA GLY A 48 -1.81 1.55 -6.81
C GLY A 48 -3.08 1.89 -7.59
N PHE A 49 -2.95 2.60 -8.72
CA PHE A 49 -4.08 2.88 -9.61
C PHE A 49 -4.73 1.58 -10.11
N GLY A 50 -3.91 0.56 -10.44
CA GLY A 50 -4.39 -0.77 -10.82
C GLY A 50 -5.15 -1.48 -9.69
N GLU A 51 -4.64 -1.42 -8.45
CA GLU A 51 -5.26 -2.10 -7.30
C GLU A 51 -6.59 -1.46 -6.89
N LEU A 52 -6.71 -0.13 -7.00
CA LEU A 52 -7.99 0.56 -6.82
C LEU A 52 -8.98 0.19 -7.92
N GLY A 53 -8.50 0.04 -9.16
CA GLY A 53 -9.29 -0.48 -10.27
C GLY A 53 -9.85 -1.88 -9.98
N HIS A 54 -9.00 -2.78 -9.47
CA HIS A 54 -9.40 -4.13 -9.07
C HIS A 54 -10.44 -4.11 -7.95
N LEU A 55 -10.25 -3.29 -6.91
CA LEU A 55 -11.24 -3.14 -5.82
C LEU A 55 -12.60 -2.66 -6.36
N ASN A 56 -12.61 -1.69 -7.29
CA ASN A 56 -13.84 -1.21 -7.89
C ASN A 56 -14.52 -2.28 -8.76
N ILE A 57 -13.76 -3.10 -9.48
CA ILE A 57 -14.29 -4.25 -10.24
C ILE A 57 -14.93 -5.25 -9.29
N VAL A 58 -14.24 -5.65 -8.23
CA VAL A 58 -14.73 -6.60 -7.22
C VAL A 58 -15.99 -6.08 -6.53
N GLU A 59 -16.02 -4.80 -6.16
CA GLU A 59 -17.19 -4.14 -5.59
C GLU A 59 -18.38 -4.18 -6.55
N GLU A 60 -18.14 -3.83 -7.82
CA GLU A 60 -19.18 -3.81 -8.85
C GLU A 60 -19.72 -5.22 -9.17
N GLU A 61 -18.86 -6.23 -9.21
CA GLU A 61 -19.24 -7.63 -9.37
C GLU A 61 -20.06 -8.12 -8.17
N THR A 62 -19.63 -7.77 -6.95
CA THR A 62 -20.35 -8.09 -5.71
C THR A 62 -21.74 -7.46 -5.71
N ARG A 63 -21.82 -6.17 -6.08
CA ARG A 63 -23.09 -5.42 -6.18
C ARG A 63 -24.04 -6.05 -7.19
N LYS A 64 -23.56 -6.38 -8.39
CA LYS A 64 -24.35 -7.08 -9.43
C LYS A 64 -24.83 -8.46 -8.97
N ALA A 65 -23.97 -9.21 -8.30
CA ALA A 65 -24.34 -10.51 -7.74
C ALA A 65 -25.43 -10.36 -6.68
N GLN A 66 -25.31 -9.38 -5.79
CA GLN A 66 -26.32 -9.06 -4.78
C GLN A 66 -27.65 -8.68 -5.42
N GLU A 67 -27.65 -7.76 -6.39
CA GLU A 67 -28.85 -7.32 -7.11
C GLU A 67 -29.54 -8.49 -7.82
N THR A 68 -28.78 -9.33 -8.52
CA THR A 68 -29.32 -10.51 -9.22
C THR A 68 -30.00 -11.47 -8.24
N VAL A 69 -29.36 -11.76 -7.11
CA VAL A 69 -29.94 -12.64 -6.09
C VAL A 69 -31.16 -12.01 -5.45
N CYS A 70 -31.11 -10.73 -5.09
CA CYS A 70 -32.25 -10.02 -4.52
C CYS A 70 -33.44 -9.97 -5.51
N GLU A 71 -33.21 -9.78 -6.80
CA GLU A 71 -34.25 -9.83 -7.83
C GLU A 71 -34.85 -11.23 -7.98
N ASP A 72 -34.01 -12.25 -8.02
CA ASP A 72 -34.45 -13.65 -8.14
C ASP A 72 -35.26 -14.09 -6.92
N LEU A 73 -34.79 -13.74 -5.71
CA LEU A 73 -35.51 -13.97 -4.47
C LEU A 73 -36.80 -13.14 -4.41
N SER A 74 -36.76 -11.88 -4.83
CA SER A 74 -37.95 -11.02 -4.89
C SER A 74 -38.97 -11.53 -5.88
N LYS A 75 -38.59 -12.08 -7.04
CA LYS A 75 -39.50 -12.75 -7.98
C LYS A 75 -40.13 -13.97 -7.31
N LEU A 76 -39.32 -14.75 -6.59
CA LEU A 76 -39.80 -15.91 -5.84
C LEU A 76 -40.78 -15.49 -4.73
N MET A 77 -40.57 -14.36 -4.06
CA MET A 77 -41.40 -13.87 -2.95
C MET A 77 -42.60 -13.00 -3.38
N LYS A 78 -42.52 -12.20 -4.45
CA LYS A 78 -43.62 -11.36 -4.98
C LYS A 78 -44.75 -12.16 -5.60
N GLU A 79 -44.54 -13.46 -5.85
CA GLU A 79 -45.62 -14.39 -6.16
C GLU A 79 -46.43 -14.82 -4.92
N GLN A 80 -46.13 -14.28 -3.73
CA GLN A 80 -47.01 -14.38 -2.57
C GLN A 80 -48.20 -13.41 -2.69
N PRO A 81 -49.44 -13.89 -2.54
CA PRO A 81 -50.60 -13.01 -2.53
C PRO A 81 -50.58 -12.10 -1.30
N ASP A 82 -50.93 -10.83 -1.53
CA ASP A 82 -51.07 -9.79 -0.50
C ASP A 82 -51.95 -10.28 0.66
N PRO A 83 -51.49 -10.23 1.92
CA PRO A 83 -52.26 -10.68 3.08
C PRO A 83 -53.57 -9.91 3.30
N GLN A 84 -53.79 -8.76 2.63
CA GLN A 84 -55.05 -8.04 2.65
C GLN A 84 -56.09 -8.53 1.62
N GLN A 85 -55.74 -9.49 0.75
CA GLN A 85 -56.72 -10.06 -0.18
C GLN A 85 -57.76 -10.95 0.54
N ASN A 86 -59.01 -10.78 0.12
CA ASN A 86 -60.23 -11.38 0.64
C ASN A 86 -60.04 -12.87 1.03
N PRO A 87 -60.35 -13.30 2.27
CA PRO A 87 -60.09 -14.66 2.76
C PRO A 87 -60.75 -15.78 1.93
N LYS A 88 -61.76 -15.47 1.12
CA LYS A 88 -62.39 -16.42 0.18
C LYS A 88 -61.52 -16.73 -1.05
N ILE A 89 -60.61 -15.83 -1.46
CA ILE A 89 -59.64 -16.04 -2.55
C ILE A 89 -58.38 -16.77 -2.04
N ARG A 90 -58.10 -16.65 -0.73
CA ARG A 90 -56.96 -17.26 -0.04
C ARG A 90 -56.92 -18.79 -0.11
N ASN A 91 -58.09 -19.43 -0.21
CA ASN A 91 -58.19 -20.90 -0.32
C ASN A 91 -58.02 -21.43 -1.75
N ALA A 92 -58.18 -20.59 -2.78
CA ALA A 92 -58.01 -20.98 -4.18
C ALA A 92 -56.59 -20.71 -4.73
N THR A 93 -55.83 -19.83 -4.07
CA THR A 93 -54.55 -19.32 -4.61
C THR A 93 -53.38 -19.57 -3.67
N ARG A 94 -53.44 -20.62 -2.84
CA ARG A 94 -52.28 -21.11 -2.10
C ARG A 94 -51.38 -21.88 -3.07
N ARG A 95 -50.64 -21.17 -3.93
CA ARG A 95 -49.52 -21.79 -4.65
C ARG A 95 -48.52 -22.23 -3.59
N MET A 96 -48.58 -23.50 -3.21
CA MET A 96 -47.49 -24.15 -2.51
C MET A 96 -46.32 -24.12 -3.47
N TYR A 97 -45.25 -23.41 -3.10
CA TYR A 97 -43.96 -23.57 -3.77
C TYR A 97 -43.69 -25.06 -3.89
N THR A 98 -43.44 -25.51 -5.10
CA THR A 98 -43.16 -26.93 -5.28
C THR A 98 -41.80 -27.22 -4.67
N SER A 99 -41.60 -28.47 -4.23
CA SER A 99 -40.27 -28.92 -3.82
C SER A 99 -39.21 -28.68 -4.92
N ARG A 100 -39.61 -28.50 -6.19
CA ARG A 100 -38.72 -28.16 -7.30
C ARG A 100 -38.29 -26.69 -7.26
N ASP A 101 -39.20 -25.77 -6.98
CA ASP A 101 -38.92 -24.32 -6.93
C ASP A 101 -37.95 -24.00 -5.79
N MET A 102 -38.19 -24.59 -4.61
CA MET A 102 -37.29 -24.42 -3.46
C MET A 102 -35.90 -25.00 -3.74
N LYS A 103 -35.81 -26.19 -4.37
CA LYS A 103 -34.51 -26.77 -4.75
C LYS A 103 -33.77 -25.91 -5.76
N PHE A 104 -34.48 -25.28 -6.69
CA PHE A 104 -33.90 -24.36 -7.65
C PHE A 104 -33.36 -23.10 -6.95
N ALA A 105 -34.11 -22.54 -6.00
CA ALA A 105 -33.66 -21.42 -5.17
C ALA A 105 -32.41 -21.78 -4.37
N MET A 106 -32.39 -22.93 -3.70
CA MET A 106 -31.21 -23.42 -2.98
C MET A 106 -30.00 -23.57 -3.90
N ALA A 107 -30.17 -24.11 -5.11
CA ALA A 107 -29.08 -24.26 -6.07
C ALA A 107 -28.51 -22.90 -6.49
N LYS A 108 -29.38 -21.91 -6.72
CA LYS A 108 -28.96 -20.53 -7.00
C LYS A 108 -28.22 -19.92 -5.82
N ILE A 109 -28.74 -20.02 -4.60
CA ILE A 109 -28.08 -19.49 -3.40
C ILE A 109 -26.70 -20.14 -3.21
N LYS A 110 -26.59 -21.46 -3.38
CA LYS A 110 -25.30 -22.17 -3.32
C LYS A 110 -24.30 -21.69 -4.36
N MET A 111 -24.75 -21.46 -5.59
CA MET A 111 -23.91 -20.91 -6.66
C MET A 111 -23.43 -19.49 -6.32
N SER A 112 -24.30 -18.63 -5.78
CA SER A 112 -23.94 -17.29 -5.32
C SER A 112 -22.97 -17.31 -4.14
N MET A 113 -23.14 -18.23 -3.18
CA MET A 113 -22.20 -18.42 -2.08
C MET A 113 -20.82 -18.84 -2.59
N ALA A 114 -20.75 -19.76 -3.56
CA ALA A 114 -19.47 -20.15 -4.17
C ALA A 114 -18.80 -18.99 -4.91
N GLY A 115 -19.58 -18.17 -5.62
CA GLY A 115 -19.06 -16.94 -6.25
C GLY A 115 -18.49 -15.96 -5.23
N LEU A 116 -19.19 -15.75 -4.10
CA LEU A 116 -18.73 -14.89 -3.01
C LEU A 116 -17.49 -15.44 -2.29
N GLN A 117 -17.31 -16.75 -2.21
CA GLN A 117 -16.08 -17.34 -1.70
C GLN A 117 -14.88 -16.96 -2.58
N GLY A 118 -15.02 -17.02 -3.91
CA GLY A 118 -13.96 -16.56 -4.83
C GLY A 118 -13.67 -15.06 -4.71
N VAL A 119 -14.70 -14.24 -4.47
CA VAL A 119 -14.53 -12.82 -4.12
C VAL A 119 -13.75 -12.67 -2.82
N GLN A 120 -14.07 -13.46 -1.80
CA GLN A 120 -13.40 -13.40 -0.51
C GLN A 120 -11.92 -13.78 -0.59
N GLU A 121 -11.57 -14.82 -1.35
CA GLU A 121 -10.18 -15.18 -1.63
C GLU A 121 -9.44 -14.04 -2.35
N THR A 122 -10.10 -13.39 -3.31
CA THR A 122 -9.54 -12.22 -4.01
C THR A 122 -9.31 -11.06 -3.04
N LEU A 123 -10.27 -10.81 -2.14
CA LEU A 123 -10.14 -9.80 -1.09
C LEU A 123 -9.01 -10.14 -0.11
N ASP A 124 -8.86 -11.38 0.31
CA ASP A 124 -7.77 -11.80 1.19
C ASP A 124 -6.40 -11.50 0.56
N LEU A 125 -6.23 -11.82 -0.73
CA LEU A 125 -5.01 -11.52 -1.48
C LEU A 125 -4.75 -10.02 -1.62
N LEU A 126 -5.79 -9.23 -1.89
CA LEU A 126 -5.69 -7.76 -1.95
C LEU A 126 -5.37 -7.18 -0.58
N GLU A 127 -6.03 -7.63 0.48
CA GLU A 127 -5.77 -7.16 1.84
C GLU A 127 -4.34 -7.42 2.27
N GLU A 128 -3.83 -8.62 1.99
CA GLU A 128 -2.47 -8.98 2.32
C GLU A 128 -1.46 -8.06 1.61
N ARG A 129 -1.74 -7.71 0.34
CA ARG A 129 -0.91 -6.76 -0.42
C ARG A 129 -0.98 -5.35 0.14
N LEU A 130 -2.18 -4.87 0.49
CA LEU A 130 -2.36 -3.51 1.01
C LEU A 130 -1.75 -3.34 2.39
N ARG A 131 -1.96 -4.31 3.29
CA ARG A 131 -1.39 -4.30 4.66
C ARG A 131 0.14 -4.26 4.65
N LYS A 132 0.79 -4.92 3.69
CA LYS A 132 2.26 -5.00 3.58
C LYS A 132 2.94 -3.63 3.49
N TYR A 133 2.33 -2.67 2.81
CA TYR A 133 2.92 -1.34 2.59
C TYR A 133 2.17 -0.22 3.29
N ASN A 134 1.19 -0.55 4.14
CA ASN A 134 0.41 0.41 4.93
C ASN A 134 1.19 0.89 6.15
N VAL A 135 2.25 1.66 5.89
CA VAL A 135 3.05 2.32 6.92
C VAL A 135 2.12 3.16 7.81
N PRO A 136 2.28 3.16 9.15
CA PRO A 136 1.55 4.07 10.01
C PRO A 136 1.78 5.53 9.60
N LYS A 137 0.69 6.29 9.47
CA LYS A 137 0.77 7.74 9.24
C LYS A 137 1.23 8.45 10.51
N LEU A 138 2.03 9.49 10.33
CA LEU A 138 2.23 10.49 11.38
C LEU A 138 1.02 11.42 11.34
N ASP A 139 0.14 11.33 12.33
CA ASP A 139 -1.04 12.19 12.38
C ASP A 139 -0.63 13.66 12.41
N ALA A 140 -1.08 14.41 11.40
CA ALA A 140 -0.71 15.81 11.22
C ALA A 140 -1.32 16.76 12.27
N ILE A 141 -2.12 16.24 13.20
CA ILE A 141 -3.06 17.04 13.97
C ILE A 141 -2.47 17.31 15.35
N ASP A 142 -1.73 18.43 15.39
CA ASP A 142 -1.57 19.29 16.55
C ASP A 142 -0.83 18.60 17.71
N ARG A 143 0.46 18.96 17.93
CA ARG A 143 1.20 18.57 19.15
C ARG A 143 0.45 18.96 20.44
N SER A 144 -0.62 19.78 20.36
CA SER A 144 -1.52 20.09 21.47
C SER A 144 -2.81 19.24 21.56
N LYS A 145 -3.19 18.47 20.54
CA LYS A 145 -4.40 17.59 20.55
C LYS A 145 -4.12 16.11 20.31
N SER A 146 -3.04 15.78 19.60
CA SER A 146 -2.55 14.41 19.55
C SER A 146 -1.96 14.06 20.92
N THR A 147 -2.52 13.05 21.57
CA THR A 147 -1.92 12.44 22.77
C THR A 147 -0.65 11.65 22.47
N GLU A 148 -0.33 11.46 21.18
CA GLU A 148 0.77 10.62 20.78
C GLU A 148 2.07 11.41 20.59
N SER A 149 3.12 10.98 21.30
CA SER A 149 4.47 11.51 21.11
C SER A 149 5.12 10.94 19.86
N PHE A 150 6.11 11.65 19.30
CA PHE A 150 6.91 11.13 18.18
C PHE A 150 7.56 9.78 18.50
N ASP A 151 7.98 9.56 19.75
CA ASP A 151 8.53 8.28 20.20
C ASP A 151 7.51 7.14 20.12
N GLN A 152 6.25 7.39 20.52
CA GLN A 152 5.17 6.40 20.39
C GLN A 152 4.91 6.05 18.92
N TYR A 153 4.96 7.05 18.03
CA TYR A 153 4.86 6.81 16.60
C TYR A 153 6.00 5.92 16.09
N LEU A 154 7.25 6.18 16.51
CA LEU A 154 8.40 5.34 16.13
C LEU A 154 8.26 3.91 16.65
N GLU A 155 7.73 3.71 17.86
CA GLU A 155 7.45 2.37 18.37
C GLU A 155 6.42 1.64 17.52
N ARG A 156 5.31 2.28 17.14
CA ARG A 156 4.35 1.66 16.21
C ARG A 156 4.95 1.33 14.86
N LEU A 157 5.83 2.20 14.35
CA LEU A 157 6.55 1.95 13.09
C LEU A 157 7.50 0.75 13.23
N ARG A 158 8.20 0.62 14.35
CA ARG A 158 9.05 -0.54 14.66
C ARG A 158 8.23 -1.83 14.79
N GLU A 159 7.10 -1.79 15.50
CA GLU A 159 6.17 -2.92 15.62
C GLU A 159 5.63 -3.34 14.25
N PHE A 160 5.20 -2.38 13.44
CA PHE A 160 4.77 -2.63 12.06
C PHE A 160 5.87 -3.34 11.25
N MET A 161 7.10 -2.85 11.30
CA MET A 161 8.23 -3.46 10.59
C MET A 161 8.57 -4.85 11.12
N GLN A 162 8.48 -5.06 12.43
CA GLN A 162 8.73 -6.36 13.06
C GLN A 162 7.74 -7.42 12.55
N VAL A 163 6.44 -7.12 12.69
CA VAL A 163 5.35 -8.04 12.35
C VAL A 163 5.25 -8.28 10.84
N THR A 164 5.43 -7.23 10.04
CA THR A 164 5.15 -7.28 8.61
C THR A 164 6.31 -7.85 7.80
N TRP A 165 7.55 -7.46 8.14
CA TRP A 165 8.71 -7.70 7.28
C TRP A 165 9.84 -8.46 7.98
N LYS A 166 10.27 -8.06 9.17
CA LYS A 166 11.45 -8.67 9.83
C LYS A 166 11.24 -10.15 10.15
N ASP A 167 10.10 -10.50 10.75
CA ASP A 167 9.78 -11.92 11.06
C ASP A 167 9.70 -12.78 9.79
N LYS A 168 9.18 -12.23 8.68
CA LYS A 168 9.07 -12.95 7.41
C LYS A 168 10.44 -13.15 6.78
N ALA A 169 11.26 -12.09 6.73
CA ALA A 169 12.62 -12.16 6.21
C ALA A 169 13.47 -13.14 7.04
N GLU A 170 13.34 -13.12 8.37
CA GLU A 170 14.06 -14.07 9.22
C GLU A 170 13.64 -15.54 8.96
N LYS A 171 12.34 -15.81 8.85
CA LYS A 171 11.82 -17.15 8.54
C LYS A 171 12.36 -17.69 7.21
N CYS A 172 12.53 -16.82 6.22
CA CYS A 172 13.07 -17.18 4.93
C CYS A 172 14.59 -17.37 4.96
N ARG A 173 15.34 -16.52 5.67
CA ARG A 173 16.79 -16.70 5.89
C ARG A 173 17.11 -18.03 6.57
N ARG A 174 16.27 -18.49 7.51
CA ARG A 174 16.39 -19.82 8.12
C ARG A 174 16.24 -20.98 7.12
N LYS A 175 15.70 -20.72 5.92
CA LYS A 175 15.63 -21.68 4.80
C LYS A 175 16.78 -21.52 3.81
N GLU A 176 17.85 -20.81 4.18
CA GLU A 176 19.02 -20.52 3.35
C GLU A 176 18.72 -19.66 2.10
N HIS A 177 17.56 -19.01 2.07
CA HIS A 177 17.28 -18.02 1.04
C HIS A 177 18.06 -16.74 1.32
N ARG A 178 18.40 -16.00 0.26
CA ARG A 178 19.11 -14.74 0.35
C ARG A 178 18.30 -13.62 -0.29
N SER A 179 18.41 -12.44 0.30
CA SER A 179 17.96 -11.17 -0.26
C SER A 179 18.69 -10.83 -1.56
N LEU A 180 18.13 -9.95 -2.39
CA LEU A 180 18.82 -9.46 -3.59
C LEU A 180 20.11 -8.74 -3.22
N THR A 181 20.16 -7.98 -2.13
CA THR A 181 21.41 -7.41 -1.60
C THR A 181 22.44 -8.49 -1.28
N GLY A 182 22.02 -9.57 -0.60
CA GLY A 182 22.88 -10.72 -0.32
C GLY A 182 23.36 -11.45 -1.58
N TRP A 183 22.53 -11.49 -2.64
CA TRP A 183 22.91 -12.03 -3.94
C TRP A 183 23.88 -11.12 -4.67
N ILE A 184 23.63 -9.82 -4.67
CA ILE A 184 24.50 -8.80 -5.25
C ILE A 184 25.93 -8.95 -4.70
N VAL A 185 26.09 -9.03 -3.37
CA VAL A 185 27.42 -9.23 -2.74
C VAL A 185 28.07 -10.56 -3.20
N LYS A 186 27.30 -11.65 -3.25
CA LYS A 186 27.82 -12.96 -3.67
C LYS A 186 28.20 -13.01 -5.16
N LEU A 187 27.47 -12.31 -6.02
CA LEU A 187 27.73 -12.24 -7.46
C LEU A 187 28.96 -11.38 -7.76
N GLU A 188 29.21 -10.33 -6.96
CA GLU A 188 30.42 -9.51 -7.04
C GLU A 188 31.70 -10.35 -6.85
N GLU A 189 31.66 -11.29 -5.91
CA GLU A 189 32.76 -12.23 -5.62
C GLU A 189 32.91 -13.34 -6.68
N SER A 190 31.97 -13.45 -7.63
CA SER A 190 32.00 -14.53 -8.63
C SER A 190 33.09 -14.31 -9.68
N GLU A 191 33.76 -15.40 -10.08
CA GLU A 191 34.69 -15.40 -11.22
C GLU A 191 33.97 -15.45 -12.58
N ASP A 192 32.67 -15.77 -12.58
CA ASP A 192 31.84 -15.91 -13.78
C ASP A 192 31.45 -14.53 -14.35
N PRO A 193 31.88 -14.18 -15.58
CA PRO A 193 31.59 -12.89 -16.19
C PRO A 193 30.09 -12.61 -16.36
N GLU A 194 29.27 -13.62 -16.65
CA GLU A 194 27.82 -13.42 -16.86
C GLU A 194 27.11 -13.06 -15.55
N LYS A 195 27.58 -13.62 -14.43
CA LYS A 195 27.10 -13.28 -13.09
C LYS A 195 27.47 -11.85 -12.69
N ARG A 196 28.65 -11.38 -13.09
CA ARG A 196 29.05 -9.98 -12.88
C ARG A 196 28.19 -9.01 -13.68
N ILE A 197 27.87 -9.33 -14.93
CA ILE A 197 26.93 -8.53 -15.75
C ILE A 197 25.56 -8.44 -15.07
N THR A 198 25.08 -9.55 -14.53
CA THR A 198 23.80 -9.59 -13.80
C THR A 198 23.84 -8.74 -12.53
N PHE A 199 24.95 -8.79 -11.78
CA PHE A 199 25.21 -7.91 -10.64
C PHE A 199 25.15 -6.43 -11.04
N ASP A 200 25.90 -6.05 -12.08
CA ASP A 200 25.97 -4.66 -12.53
C ASP A 200 24.59 -4.15 -12.93
N ALA A 201 23.79 -4.97 -13.62
CA ALA A 201 22.43 -4.61 -13.99
C ALA A 201 21.51 -4.39 -12.77
N LEU A 202 21.53 -5.30 -11.79
CA LEU A 202 20.74 -5.14 -10.55
C LEU A 202 21.17 -3.92 -9.74
N ARG A 203 22.48 -3.66 -9.67
CA ARG A 203 23.04 -2.46 -9.02
C ARG A 203 22.60 -1.19 -9.73
N VAL A 204 22.59 -1.17 -11.05
CA VAL A 204 22.07 -0.03 -11.83
C VAL A 204 20.60 0.23 -11.53
N VAL A 205 19.77 -0.81 -11.44
CA VAL A 205 18.35 -0.68 -11.05
C VAL A 205 18.21 -0.11 -9.63
N LEU A 206 18.96 -0.64 -8.66
CA LEU A 206 18.97 -0.14 -7.27
C LEU A 206 19.34 1.35 -7.24
N ASN A 207 20.41 1.72 -7.93
CA ASN A 207 20.92 3.08 -7.96
C ASN A 207 19.96 4.06 -8.64
N ASP A 208 19.34 3.65 -9.74
CA ASP A 208 18.40 4.50 -10.46
C ASP A 208 17.14 4.78 -9.62
N ILE A 209 16.52 3.74 -9.04
CA ILE A 209 15.34 3.91 -8.19
C ILE A 209 15.71 4.69 -6.91
N GLY A 210 16.77 4.27 -6.22
CA GLY A 210 17.24 4.89 -4.99
C GLY A 210 17.57 6.38 -5.17
N SER A 211 18.26 6.73 -6.26
CA SER A 211 18.57 8.13 -6.59
C SER A 211 17.32 8.94 -6.90
N LYS A 212 16.34 8.39 -7.62
CA LYS A 212 15.05 9.08 -7.89
C LYS A 212 14.29 9.38 -6.59
N ILE A 213 14.13 8.39 -5.71
CA ILE A 213 13.46 8.57 -4.41
C ILE A 213 14.24 9.59 -3.55
N SER A 214 15.57 9.50 -3.54
CA SER A 214 16.42 10.45 -2.81
C SER A 214 16.26 11.88 -3.33
N CYS A 215 16.13 12.06 -4.64
CA CYS A 215 15.86 13.37 -5.23
C CYS A 215 14.49 13.92 -4.78
N PHE A 216 13.46 13.07 -4.67
CA PHE A 216 12.16 13.48 -4.13
C PHE A 216 12.26 13.88 -2.66
N LEU A 217 13.01 13.12 -1.86
CA LEU A 217 13.28 13.46 -0.45
C LEU A 217 13.97 14.82 -0.33
N ILE A 218 15.00 15.07 -1.14
CA ILE A 218 15.70 16.37 -1.15
C ILE A 218 14.74 17.50 -1.55
N LYS A 219 13.94 17.33 -2.61
CA LYS A 219 12.98 18.35 -3.03
C LYS A 219 11.96 18.66 -1.94
N TYR A 220 11.46 17.63 -1.26
CA TYR A 220 10.57 17.79 -0.11
C TYR A 220 11.26 18.59 1.02
N LEU A 221 12.49 18.24 1.38
CA LEU A 221 13.23 18.94 2.43
C LEU A 221 13.54 20.40 2.05
N LEU A 222 13.81 20.68 0.77
CA LEU A 222 13.99 22.05 0.27
C LEU A 222 12.71 22.88 0.42
N ILE A 223 11.57 22.34 0.01
CA ILE A 223 10.23 22.95 0.17
C ILE A 223 10.02 23.30 1.65
N VAL A 224 10.07 22.31 2.54
CA VAL A 224 9.88 22.51 3.98
C VAL A 224 10.86 23.54 4.55
N SER A 225 12.11 23.55 4.11
CA SER A 225 13.13 24.47 4.63
C SER A 225 12.90 25.95 4.34
N VAL A 226 12.10 26.27 3.32
CA VAL A 226 11.73 27.67 3.01
C VAL A 226 10.70 28.19 4.01
N SER A 227 9.96 27.29 4.66
CA SER A 227 8.77 27.61 5.43
C SER A 227 8.89 27.33 6.93
N VAL A 228 10.08 26.97 7.42
CA VAL A 228 10.39 26.72 8.84
C VAL A 228 11.72 27.36 9.24
N ASP A 229 11.92 27.61 10.53
CA ASP A 229 13.22 28.08 11.04
C ASP A 229 14.25 26.95 11.15
N LYS A 230 15.47 27.32 11.56
CA LYS A 230 16.60 26.38 11.63
C LYS A 230 16.38 25.30 12.69
N GLU A 231 15.83 25.66 13.84
CA GLU A 231 15.55 24.75 14.94
C GLU A 231 14.46 23.74 14.54
N GLU A 232 13.38 24.21 13.94
CA GLU A 232 12.30 23.39 13.40
C GLU A 232 12.79 22.49 12.25
N MET A 233 13.60 23.01 11.33
CA MET A 233 14.22 22.21 10.27
C MET A 233 15.11 21.11 10.83
N THR A 234 15.90 21.41 11.87
CA THR A 234 16.76 20.43 12.54
C THR A 234 15.92 19.32 13.17
N ALA A 235 14.82 19.68 13.85
CA ALA A 235 13.88 18.71 14.40
C ALA A 235 13.24 17.86 13.29
N LYS A 236 12.84 18.47 12.17
CA LYS A 236 12.27 17.75 11.02
C LYS A 236 13.26 16.78 10.38
N LEU A 237 14.52 17.16 10.23
CA LEU A 237 15.56 16.26 9.72
C LEU A 237 15.80 15.08 10.65
N PHE A 238 15.79 15.32 11.96
CA PHE A 238 15.86 14.25 12.96
C PHE A 238 14.65 13.31 12.88
N GLU A 239 13.43 13.85 12.75
CA GLU A 239 12.21 13.06 12.58
C GLU A 239 12.31 12.18 11.33
N VAL A 240 12.69 12.75 10.19
CA VAL A 240 12.85 12.03 8.91
C VAL A 240 13.93 10.95 9.00
N GLU A 241 15.11 11.26 9.56
CA GLU A 241 16.17 10.27 9.76
C GLU A 241 15.68 9.11 10.63
N SER A 242 14.99 9.41 11.73
CA SER A 242 14.48 8.41 12.68
C SER A 242 13.43 7.50 12.04
N MET A 243 12.53 8.06 11.22
CA MET A 243 11.55 7.29 10.46
C MET A 243 12.22 6.33 9.48
N ILE A 244 13.17 6.83 8.67
CA ILE A 244 13.91 6.02 7.70
C ILE A 244 14.66 4.89 8.40
N ARG A 245 15.31 5.18 9.55
CA ARG A 245 16.00 4.16 10.34
C ARG A 245 15.09 3.06 10.84
N CYS A 246 13.82 3.33 11.10
CA CYS A 246 12.89 2.28 11.55
C CYS A 246 12.55 1.28 10.44
N LEU A 247 12.75 1.64 9.16
CA LEU A 247 12.40 0.80 8.01
C LEU A 247 13.37 -0.34 7.72
N HIS A 248 14.51 -0.45 8.41
CA HIS A 248 15.49 -1.50 8.13
C HIS A 248 14.90 -2.90 8.37
N ILE A 249 15.09 -3.81 7.41
CA ILE A 249 14.73 -5.23 7.55
C ILE A 249 15.93 -6.03 8.06
N GLU A 250 17.13 -5.62 7.67
CA GLU A 250 18.41 -6.24 8.03
C GLU A 250 19.24 -5.28 8.88
N GLU A 251 20.08 -5.83 9.77
CA GLU A 251 20.97 -5.03 10.63
C GLU A 251 21.91 -4.12 9.82
N ASN A 252 22.31 -4.59 8.63
CA ASN A 252 23.18 -3.87 7.70
C ASN A 252 22.45 -3.45 6.41
N SER A 253 21.24 -2.91 6.52
CA SER A 253 20.47 -2.42 5.36
C SER A 253 21.24 -1.34 4.60
N ILE A 254 21.66 -1.67 3.38
CA ILE A 254 22.36 -0.76 2.47
C ILE A 254 21.43 0.37 2.03
N VAL A 255 20.16 0.06 1.73
CA VAL A 255 19.17 1.03 1.25
C VAL A 255 18.91 2.09 2.33
N VAL A 256 18.56 1.66 3.55
CA VAL A 256 18.26 2.57 4.67
C VAL A 256 19.47 3.43 5.03
N ASN A 257 20.66 2.82 5.14
CA ASN A 257 21.88 3.56 5.44
C ASN A 257 22.21 4.64 4.40
N THR A 258 21.87 4.37 3.13
CA THR A 258 22.10 5.32 2.03
C THR A 258 21.14 6.49 2.11
N PHE A 259 19.86 6.25 2.36
CA PHE A 259 18.89 7.32 2.59
C PHE A 259 19.23 8.16 3.82
N VAL A 260 19.65 7.55 4.92
CA VAL A 260 20.17 8.26 6.10
C VAL A 260 21.35 9.16 5.73
N THR A 261 22.26 8.68 4.88
CA THR A 261 23.40 9.47 4.38
C THR A 261 22.94 10.67 3.55
N VAL A 262 21.90 10.52 2.73
CA VAL A 262 21.28 11.62 1.97
C VAL A 262 20.68 12.68 2.90
N VAL A 263 19.96 12.28 3.96
CA VAL A 263 19.41 13.23 4.95
C VAL A 263 20.53 14.00 5.66
N LYS A 264 21.60 13.30 6.08
CA LYS A 264 22.77 13.93 6.73
C LYS A 264 23.54 14.86 5.79
N LEU A 265 23.65 14.51 4.51
CA LEU A 265 24.21 15.39 3.48
C LEU A 265 23.41 16.70 3.42
N PHE A 266 22.09 16.59 3.36
CA PHE A 266 21.21 17.76 3.31
C PHE A 266 21.40 18.65 4.54
N ASP A 267 21.38 18.08 5.76
CA ASP A 267 21.64 18.84 7.00
C ASP A 267 22.98 19.60 6.94
N ARG A 268 24.06 18.90 6.54
CA ARG A 268 25.39 19.51 6.42
C ARG A 268 25.40 20.66 5.40
N MET A 269 24.78 20.48 4.24
CA MET A 269 24.75 21.50 3.19
C MET A 269 23.90 22.70 3.61
N MET A 270 22.76 22.47 4.24
CA MET A 270 21.89 23.51 4.81
C MET A 270 22.62 24.38 5.82
N ARG A 271 23.35 23.76 6.77
CA ARG A 271 24.15 24.50 7.77
C ARG A 271 25.25 25.36 7.15
N THR A 272 25.71 25.00 5.96
CA THR A 272 26.79 25.72 5.26
C THR A 272 26.25 26.85 4.39
N MET A 273 25.07 26.68 3.79
CA MET A 273 24.50 27.65 2.84
C MET A 273 23.50 28.62 3.47
N MET A 274 22.80 28.25 4.54
CA MET A 274 21.90 29.15 5.23
C MET A 274 22.65 30.00 6.25
N ASN A 275 22.94 31.25 5.87
CA ASN A 275 23.48 32.25 6.81
C ASN A 275 22.42 32.59 7.89
N PRO A 276 22.83 32.85 9.15
CA PRO A 276 21.90 32.98 10.27
C PRO A 276 21.02 34.25 10.31
N THR A 277 21.07 35.11 9.29
CA THR A 277 20.73 36.54 9.47
C THR A 277 19.44 37.03 8.84
N THR A 278 18.74 36.25 8.02
CA THR A 278 17.43 36.67 7.51
C THR A 278 16.35 36.11 8.42
N LYS A 279 15.81 36.97 9.30
CA LYS A 279 14.50 36.70 9.94
C LYS A 279 13.48 36.53 8.81
N ILE A 280 13.20 35.28 8.45
CA ILE A 280 12.08 34.96 7.58
C ILE A 280 10.84 35.36 8.39
N ASP A 281 10.03 36.27 7.84
CA ASP A 281 8.77 36.65 8.45
C ASP A 281 7.84 35.44 8.31
N MET A 282 7.83 34.58 9.34
CA MET A 282 7.15 33.30 9.29
C MET A 282 5.65 33.55 9.31
N THR A 283 5.06 33.50 8.11
CA THR A 283 3.62 33.48 7.98
C THR A 283 3.15 32.14 8.55
N LYS A 284 2.29 32.15 9.58
CA LYS A 284 1.76 30.91 10.17
C LYS A 284 1.24 29.98 9.06
N LYS A 285 1.83 28.79 8.94
CA LYS A 285 1.35 27.75 8.02
C LYS A 285 -0.11 27.46 8.32
N ARG A 286 -0.91 27.31 7.27
CA ARG A 286 -2.29 26.82 7.39
C ARG A 286 -2.24 25.32 7.68
N ASP A 287 -3.13 24.82 8.53
CA ASP A 287 -3.22 23.39 8.86
C ASP A 287 -3.26 22.48 7.61
N SER A 288 -3.99 22.91 6.58
CA SER A 288 -4.08 22.23 5.28
C SER A 288 -2.75 22.10 4.51
N GLN A 289 -1.74 22.94 4.80
CA GLN A 289 -0.43 22.86 4.18
C GLN A 289 0.45 21.83 4.90
N ILE A 290 0.44 21.84 6.23
CA ILE A 290 1.13 20.86 7.07
C ILE A 290 0.63 19.44 6.73
N GLU A 291 -0.69 19.29 6.55
CA GLU A 291 -1.29 18.02 6.14
C GLU A 291 -0.74 17.51 4.80
N LYS A 292 -0.63 18.38 3.79
CA LYS A 292 -0.08 18.03 2.47
C LYS A 292 1.41 17.71 2.51
N GLU A 293 2.19 18.44 3.31
CA GLU A 293 3.61 18.16 3.52
C GLU A 293 3.79 16.77 4.15
N ASN A 294 3.03 16.46 5.20
CA ASN A 294 3.05 15.16 5.85
C ASN A 294 2.57 14.03 4.91
N GLU A 295 1.58 14.28 4.04
CA GLU A 295 1.15 13.33 3.02
C GLU A 295 2.29 12.99 2.05
N VAL A 296 3.03 13.99 1.57
CA VAL A 296 4.17 13.76 0.66
C VAL A 296 5.31 13.04 1.36
N LEU A 297 5.64 13.42 2.60
CA LEU A 297 6.65 12.71 3.37
C LEU A 297 6.25 11.25 3.57
N HIS A 298 4.98 11.00 3.91
CA HIS A 298 4.48 9.64 4.07
C HIS A 298 4.65 8.80 2.80
N LEU A 299 4.32 9.34 1.64
CA LEU A 299 4.56 8.68 0.35
C LEU A 299 6.04 8.38 0.12
N ILE A 300 6.94 9.32 0.42
CA ILE A 300 8.39 9.11 0.31
C ILE A 300 8.84 7.94 1.21
N ILE A 301 8.38 7.93 2.47
CA ILE A 301 8.69 6.86 3.44
C ILE A 301 8.20 5.50 2.93
N ILE A 302 7.02 5.44 2.30
CA ILE A 302 6.51 4.20 1.67
C ILE A 302 7.41 3.77 0.51
N GLU A 303 7.87 4.68 -0.36
CA GLU A 303 8.76 4.28 -1.46
C GLU A 303 10.13 3.82 -0.96
N VAL A 304 10.65 4.42 0.12
CA VAL A 304 11.87 3.94 0.79
C VAL A 304 11.66 2.51 1.30
N LEU A 305 10.52 2.25 1.96
CA LEU A 305 10.17 0.91 2.42
C LEU A 305 10.04 -0.07 1.24
N ARG A 306 9.38 0.31 0.14
CA ARG A 306 9.25 -0.55 -1.04
C ARG A 306 10.61 -0.90 -1.64
N LEU A 307 11.56 0.03 -1.64
CA LEU A 307 12.90 -0.24 -2.14
C LEU A 307 13.67 -1.17 -1.20
N GLU A 308 13.60 -0.91 0.10
CA GLU A 308 14.19 -1.78 1.14
C GLU A 308 13.62 -3.20 1.02
N VAL A 309 12.30 -3.36 1.00
CA VAL A 309 11.65 -4.67 0.83
C VAL A 309 12.03 -5.30 -0.51
N GLY A 310 12.00 -4.52 -1.60
CA GLY A 310 12.29 -5.01 -2.95
C GLY A 310 13.68 -5.61 -3.09
N PHE A 311 14.65 -5.14 -2.29
CA PHE A 311 16.04 -5.62 -2.33
C PHE A 311 16.45 -6.49 -1.13
N CYS A 312 15.86 -6.30 0.04
CA CYS A 312 16.13 -7.09 1.25
C CYS A 312 15.13 -8.24 1.45
N HIS A 313 14.03 -8.29 0.70
CA HIS A 313 13.00 -9.33 0.77
C HIS A 313 12.21 -9.48 -0.55
N PRO A 314 12.88 -10.02 -1.58
CA PRO A 314 12.46 -11.35 -2.01
C PRO A 314 13.54 -12.34 -1.66
N ASP A 315 13.19 -13.27 -0.77
CA ASP A 315 14.08 -14.34 -0.37
C ASP A 315 14.08 -15.43 -1.43
N LEU A 316 15.08 -15.37 -2.30
CA LEU A 316 15.20 -16.22 -3.47
C LEU A 316 15.97 -17.51 -3.15
N PRO A 317 15.56 -18.66 -3.72
CA PRO A 317 16.28 -19.92 -3.56
C PRO A 317 17.65 -19.86 -4.24
N MET A 318 18.55 -20.77 -3.86
CA MET A 318 19.98 -20.72 -4.20
C MET A 318 20.33 -20.92 -5.70
N MET A 319 19.34 -21.22 -6.56
CA MET A 319 19.55 -21.68 -7.95
C MET A 319 18.75 -20.86 -8.99
N LEU A 320 18.74 -19.54 -8.90
CA LEU A 320 18.12 -18.72 -9.94
C LEU A 320 19.10 -18.44 -11.09
N SER A 321 18.59 -18.47 -12.31
CA SER A 321 19.34 -18.07 -13.50
C SER A 321 19.47 -16.54 -13.57
N ASN A 322 20.48 -16.07 -14.31
CA ASN A 322 20.69 -14.65 -14.59
C ASN A 322 19.43 -13.99 -15.19
N GLU A 323 18.70 -14.71 -16.05
CA GLU A 323 17.44 -14.25 -16.64
C GLU A 323 16.38 -13.90 -15.59
N VAL A 324 16.26 -14.69 -14.52
CA VAL A 324 15.29 -14.43 -13.45
C VAL A 324 15.65 -13.14 -12.71
N PHE A 325 16.94 -12.93 -12.40
CA PHE A 325 17.39 -11.69 -11.77
C PHE A 325 17.11 -10.46 -12.65
N MET A 326 17.38 -10.56 -13.95
CA MET A 326 17.09 -9.48 -14.90
C MET A 326 15.59 -9.18 -14.99
N ALA A 327 14.75 -10.23 -15.07
CA ALA A 327 13.31 -10.08 -15.07
C ALA A 327 12.79 -9.43 -13.78
N MET A 328 13.39 -9.73 -12.63
CA MET A 328 13.04 -9.09 -11.35
C MET A 328 13.44 -7.62 -11.32
N GLY A 329 14.64 -7.27 -11.78
CA GLY A 329 15.06 -5.88 -11.91
C GLY A 329 14.14 -5.07 -12.81
N GLN A 330 13.78 -5.64 -13.97
CA GLN A 330 12.82 -5.03 -14.90
C GLN A 330 11.43 -4.91 -14.27
N HIS A 331 10.97 -5.94 -13.55
CA HIS A 331 9.68 -5.91 -12.87
C HIS A 331 9.60 -4.80 -11.82
N LEU A 332 10.65 -4.63 -11.01
CA LEU A 332 10.74 -3.53 -10.04
C LEU A 332 10.62 -2.17 -10.73
N MET A 333 11.36 -1.96 -11.82
CA MET A 333 11.29 -0.72 -12.59
C MET A 333 9.89 -0.49 -13.15
N ASP A 334 9.44 -1.38 -14.03
CA ASP A 334 8.28 -1.11 -14.90
C ASP A 334 6.94 -1.26 -14.18
N ASN A 335 6.85 -2.17 -13.22
CA ASN A 335 5.58 -2.56 -12.63
C ASN A 335 5.42 -2.10 -11.17
N VAL A 336 6.53 -1.90 -10.45
CA VAL A 336 6.47 -1.49 -9.03
C VAL A 336 6.65 0.02 -8.88
N PHE A 337 7.66 0.61 -9.53
CA PHE A 337 8.06 1.99 -9.23
C PHE A 337 7.58 3.05 -10.22
N VAL A 338 7.42 2.77 -11.52
CA VAL A 338 7.09 3.81 -12.52
C VAL A 338 5.87 4.66 -12.13
N GLU A 339 4.71 4.05 -11.93
CA GLU A 339 3.49 4.79 -11.57
C GLU A 339 3.60 5.51 -10.22
N LYS A 340 4.31 4.90 -9.27
CA LYS A 340 4.48 5.43 -7.90
C LYS A 340 5.37 6.66 -7.89
N LEU A 341 6.49 6.61 -8.60
CA LEU A 341 7.42 7.74 -8.73
C LEU A 341 6.80 8.90 -9.54
N ASP A 342 5.97 8.60 -10.53
CA ASP A 342 5.23 9.64 -11.28
C ASP A 342 4.14 10.30 -10.41
N GLY A 343 3.41 9.50 -9.62
CA GLY A 343 2.46 10.03 -8.64
C GLY A 343 3.13 10.92 -7.59
N LEU A 344 4.27 10.47 -7.05
CA LEU A 344 5.06 11.25 -6.09
C LEU A 344 5.61 12.54 -6.69
N ARG A 345 6.08 12.49 -7.94
CA ARG A 345 6.49 13.69 -8.70
C ARG A 345 5.36 14.71 -8.78
N ALA A 346 4.18 14.28 -9.19
CA ALA A 346 3.02 15.17 -9.33
C ALA A 346 2.64 15.82 -7.99
N LYS A 347 2.73 15.09 -6.88
CA LYS A 347 2.46 15.61 -5.53
C LYS A 347 3.51 16.65 -5.09
N ILE A 348 4.79 16.38 -5.31
CA ILE A 348 5.88 17.33 -5.03
C ILE A 348 5.75 18.59 -5.89
N ASP A 349 5.45 18.46 -7.18
CA ASP A 349 5.23 19.61 -8.06
C ASP A 349 4.03 20.44 -7.62
N GLY A 350 2.99 19.80 -7.07
CA GLY A 350 1.84 20.47 -6.45
C GLY A 350 2.22 21.26 -5.19
N LEU A 351 3.06 20.69 -4.32
CA LEU A 351 3.60 21.39 -3.15
C LEU A 351 4.47 22.58 -3.56
N LYS A 352 5.40 22.38 -4.51
CA LYS A 352 6.31 23.41 -5.01
C LYS A 352 5.53 24.62 -5.55
N LYS A 353 4.46 24.39 -6.31
CA LYS A 353 3.59 25.49 -6.76
C LYS A 353 3.00 26.26 -5.59
N THR A 354 2.53 25.59 -4.54
CA THR A 354 1.87 26.25 -3.41
C THR A 354 2.82 27.16 -2.62
N GLU A 355 4.08 26.73 -2.42
CA GLU A 355 5.06 27.51 -1.65
C GLU A 355 5.79 28.59 -2.45
N PHE A 356 6.11 28.33 -3.73
CA PHE A 356 6.91 29.25 -4.55
C PHE A 356 6.08 30.21 -5.42
N LEU A 357 4.75 30.28 -5.23
CA LEU A 357 3.85 31.20 -5.96
C LEU A 357 4.10 32.71 -5.65
N SER A 358 5.07 33.04 -4.80
CA SER A 358 5.29 34.40 -4.28
C SER A 358 6.37 35.21 -5.00
N ASP A 359 7.23 34.66 -5.84
CA ASP A 359 8.29 35.49 -6.45
C ASP A 359 8.65 35.07 -7.88
N GLY A 360 8.62 36.05 -8.77
CA GLY A 360 8.84 35.85 -10.19
C GLY A 360 10.26 35.40 -10.49
N ASP A 361 10.40 34.21 -11.05
CA ASP A 361 11.46 33.75 -11.98
C ASP A 361 12.95 34.00 -11.60
N LYS A 362 13.28 34.25 -10.33
CA LYS A 362 14.64 34.66 -9.93
C LYS A 362 15.35 33.84 -8.86
N ASP A 363 14.90 32.63 -8.51
CA ASP A 363 15.70 31.77 -7.63
C ASP A 363 16.69 30.87 -8.41
N SER A 364 17.66 31.50 -9.07
CA SER A 364 18.77 30.80 -9.73
C SER A 364 19.65 30.04 -8.73
N MET A 365 19.72 30.53 -7.48
CA MET A 365 20.50 29.92 -6.40
C MET A 365 19.85 28.62 -5.93
N GLY A 366 18.54 28.61 -5.66
CA GLY A 366 17.80 27.40 -5.30
C GLY A 366 17.85 26.33 -6.39
N LYS A 367 17.72 26.71 -7.67
CA LYS A 367 17.90 25.76 -8.80
C LYS A 367 19.31 25.18 -8.86
N THR A 368 20.34 26.01 -8.65
CA THR A 368 21.74 25.55 -8.64
C THR A 368 22.00 24.61 -7.46
N PHE A 369 21.42 24.90 -6.30
CA PHE A 369 21.52 24.07 -5.11
C PHE A 369 20.81 22.72 -5.29
N GLU A 370 19.60 22.71 -5.84
CA GLU A 370 18.84 21.50 -6.20
C GLU A 370 19.64 20.61 -7.16
N GLN A 371 20.27 21.21 -8.18
CA GLN A 371 21.14 20.50 -9.13
C GLN A 371 22.40 19.92 -8.46
N ALA A 372 23.06 20.70 -7.61
CA ALA A 372 24.23 20.24 -6.86
C ALA A 372 23.88 19.04 -5.96
N LEU A 373 22.79 19.13 -5.21
CA LEU A 373 22.30 18.03 -4.38
C LEU A 373 21.95 16.80 -5.22
N THR A 374 21.31 16.98 -6.37
CA THR A 374 20.98 15.87 -7.28
C THR A 374 22.22 15.13 -7.77
N LEU A 375 23.29 15.85 -8.11
CA LEU A 375 24.56 15.25 -8.52
C LEU A 375 25.21 14.48 -7.39
N VAL A 376 25.25 15.06 -6.18
CA VAL A 376 25.84 14.38 -5.01
C VAL A 376 25.01 13.16 -4.59
N VAL A 377 23.68 13.22 -4.69
CA VAL A 377 22.80 12.06 -4.45
C VAL A 377 23.15 10.92 -5.43
N LYS A 378 23.28 11.21 -6.72
CA LYS A 378 23.70 10.18 -7.69
C LYS A 378 25.06 9.60 -7.33
N GLU A 379 25.99 10.43 -6.90
CA GLU A 379 27.31 9.98 -6.48
C GLU A 379 27.23 9.07 -5.25
N ILE A 380 26.42 9.40 -4.24
CA ILE A 380 26.18 8.55 -3.06
C ILE A 380 25.67 7.16 -3.48
N TRP A 381 24.71 7.09 -4.40
CA TRP A 381 24.18 5.82 -4.91
C TRP A 381 25.20 5.06 -5.77
N ASN A 382 26.00 5.75 -6.58
CA ASN A 382 27.04 5.12 -7.38
C ASN A 382 28.18 4.55 -6.51
N GLN A 383 28.53 5.26 -5.44
CA GLN A 383 29.56 4.88 -4.47
C GLN A 383 29.09 3.86 -3.42
N LEU A 384 27.91 3.24 -3.60
CA LEU A 384 27.46 2.17 -2.72
C LEU A 384 28.55 1.10 -2.57
N ASP A 385 29.22 1.11 -1.43
CA ASP A 385 30.09 0.04 -0.98
C ASP A 385 29.17 -1.04 -0.41
N LEU A 386 28.96 -2.08 -1.20
CA LEU A 386 28.03 -3.17 -0.87
C LEU A 386 28.64 -4.13 0.16
N LYS A 387 29.89 -3.89 0.59
CA LYS A 387 30.54 -4.67 1.64
C LYS A 387 29.84 -4.46 2.99
N PRO A 388 29.55 -5.54 3.73
CA PRO A 388 29.05 -5.42 5.10
C PRO A 388 30.04 -4.61 5.94
N ARG A 389 29.58 -3.53 6.58
CA ARG A 389 30.36 -2.87 7.61
C ARG A 389 30.29 -3.73 8.87
N THR A 390 31.38 -4.43 9.16
CA THR A 390 31.56 -5.27 10.36
C THR A 390 31.60 -4.45 11.64
#